data_AF-A0AAN4YN41-F1
#
_entry.id   AF-A0AAN4YN41-F1
#
_cell.length_a   1.000
_cell.length_b   1.000
_cell.length_c   1.000
_cell.angle_alpha   90.00
_cell.angle_beta   90.00
_cell.angle_gamma   90.00
#
_symmetry.space_group_name_H-M   'P 1'
#
loop_
_entity.id
_entity.type
_entity.pdbx_description
1 polymer ?
#
loop_
_entity_poly.entity_id
_entity_poly.type
_entity_poly.pdbx_seq_one_letter_code
_entity_poly.pdbx_strand_id
1 'polypeptide(L)'
;MAPSSTTAQRIEEARALAKKDASKAETIYKDILSKGPGSTEASSRDYESALVGLGELYRDEKKPNEIAELIKTSRDSFSSFAKAKTAKLGKLVGSNTSLASPNELTPYSPPVTGPVQ
;
A
#
# COMPACT_ATOMS: atom_id res chain seq x y z
N MET A 1 -21.38 14.52 -19.44
CA MET A 1 -20.96 14.19 -18.05
C MET A 1 -19.61 14.82 -17.80
N ALA A 2 -19.46 15.50 -16.66
CA ALA A 2 -18.33 16.36 -16.29
C ALA A 2 -16.99 15.60 -16.24
N PRO A 3 -15.85 16.25 -16.55
CA PRO A 3 -14.55 15.58 -16.62
C PRO A 3 -14.19 15.07 -15.23
N SER A 4 -14.01 13.75 -15.14
CA SER A 4 -13.29 13.09 -14.07
C SER A 4 -11.88 13.67 -14.02
N SER A 5 -11.70 14.78 -13.28
CA SER A 5 -10.39 15.40 -13.10
C SER A 5 -9.50 14.39 -12.41
N THR A 6 -8.53 13.87 -13.16
CA THR A 6 -7.51 12.95 -12.64
C THR A 6 -6.83 13.61 -11.44
N THR A 7 -6.36 12.82 -10.47
CA THR A 7 -5.65 13.31 -9.28
C THR A 7 -4.57 14.34 -9.63
N ALA A 8 -3.81 14.10 -10.71
CA ALA A 8 -2.87 15.05 -11.30
C ALA A 8 -3.45 16.46 -11.56
N GLN A 9 -4.66 16.57 -12.11
CA GLN A 9 -5.30 17.87 -12.36
C GLN A 9 -5.67 18.58 -11.06
N ARG A 10 -6.12 17.83 -10.03
CA ARG A 10 -6.40 18.39 -8.71
C ARG A 10 -5.12 18.90 -8.02
N ILE A 11 -4.00 18.22 -8.21
CA ILE A 11 -2.68 18.63 -7.71
C ILE A 11 -2.23 19.93 -8.36
N GLU A 12 -2.40 20.05 -9.68
CA GLU A 12 -2.06 21.26 -10.43
C GLU A 12 -2.92 22.46 -9.99
N GLU A 13 -4.24 22.25 -9.85
CA GLU A 13 -5.17 23.26 -9.31
C GLU A 13 -4.77 23.70 -7.90
N ALA A 14 -4.46 22.74 -7.02
CA ALA A 14 -3.98 23.04 -5.67
C ALA A 14 -2.67 23.83 -5.69
N ARG A 15 -1.74 23.51 -6.61
CA ARG A 15 -0.46 24.22 -6.75
C ARG A 15 -0.66 25.65 -7.23
N ALA A 16 -1.59 25.87 -8.16
CA ALA A 16 -1.95 27.20 -8.62
C ALA A 16 -2.61 28.03 -7.50
N LEU A 17 -3.47 27.37 -6.70
CA LEU A 17 -4.11 27.97 -5.52
C LEU A 17 -3.13 28.20 -4.38
N ALA A 18 -2.08 27.39 -4.21
CA ALA A 18 -1.10 27.55 -3.13
C ALA A 18 -0.47 28.95 -3.08
N LYS A 19 -0.33 29.59 -4.25
CA LYS A 19 0.19 30.97 -4.37
C LYS A 19 -0.82 32.07 -4.00
N LYS A 20 -2.12 31.74 -3.91
CA LYS A 20 -3.22 32.70 -3.69
C LYS A 20 -3.96 32.43 -2.38
N ASP A 21 -4.33 31.17 -2.16
CA ASP A 21 -5.13 30.65 -1.07
C ASP A 21 -4.51 29.35 -0.55
N ALA A 22 -3.57 29.47 0.38
CA ALA A 22 -2.88 28.30 0.94
C ALA A 22 -3.86 27.32 1.61
N SER A 23 -4.84 27.80 2.37
CA SER A 23 -5.83 26.95 3.04
C SER A 23 -6.66 26.09 2.09
N LYS A 24 -7.00 26.61 0.90
CA LYS A 24 -7.75 25.84 -0.11
C LYS A 24 -6.88 24.78 -0.75
N ALA A 25 -5.64 25.13 -1.09
CA ALA A 25 -4.65 24.18 -1.58
C ALA A 25 -4.41 23.05 -0.56
N GLU A 26 -4.29 23.39 0.72
CA GLU A 26 -4.16 22.42 1.83
C GLU A 26 -5.30 21.40 1.82
N THR A 27 -6.54 21.88 1.71
CA THR A 27 -7.73 21.04 1.72
C THR A 27 -7.74 20.07 0.53
N ILE A 28 -7.37 20.54 -0.66
CA ILE A 28 -7.32 19.70 -1.87
C ILE A 28 -6.23 18.65 -1.73
N TYR A 29 -5.03 19.01 -1.26
CA TYR A 29 -3.96 18.06 -1.03
C TYR A 29 -4.36 17.01 0.03
N LYS A 30 -5.00 17.42 1.14
CA LYS A 30 -5.47 16.47 2.18
C LYS A 30 -6.55 15.52 1.67
N ASP A 31 -7.44 15.96 0.77
CA ASP A 31 -8.40 15.08 0.08
C ASP A 31 -7.67 14.02 -0.77
N ILE A 32 -6.65 14.43 -1.52
CA ILE A 32 -5.84 13.52 -2.33
C ILE A 32 -5.08 12.53 -1.45
N LEU A 33 -4.47 13.01 -0.37
CA LEU A 33 -3.73 12.15 0.56
C LEU A 33 -4.65 11.18 1.33
N SER A 34 -5.89 11.57 1.61
CA SER A 34 -6.90 10.67 2.20
C SER A 34 -7.29 9.52 1.29
N LYS A 35 -7.14 9.66 -0.04
CA LYS A 35 -7.33 8.55 -0.98
C LYS A 35 -6.19 7.53 -0.95
N GLY A 36 -5.05 7.91 -0.38
CA GLY A 36 -3.87 7.06 -0.21
C GLY A 36 -3.05 6.85 -1.49
N PRO A 37 -1.85 6.24 -1.37
CA PRO A 37 -1.08 5.82 -2.53
C PRO A 37 -1.85 4.68 -3.21
N GLY A 38 -2.44 4.97 -4.37
CA GLY A 38 -3.22 3.98 -5.10
C GLY A 38 -2.39 2.76 -5.49
N SER A 39 -3.05 1.69 -5.95
CA SER A 39 -2.38 0.42 -6.28
C SER A 39 -1.46 0.49 -7.52
N THR A 40 -1.50 1.61 -8.26
CA THR A 40 -0.81 1.81 -9.54
C THR A 40 0.34 2.80 -9.39
N GLU A 41 1.37 2.67 -10.23
CA GLU A 41 2.52 3.59 -10.24
C GLU A 41 2.10 5.04 -10.45
N ALA A 42 1.11 5.29 -11.32
CA ALA A 42 0.58 6.64 -11.54
C ALA A 42 0.05 7.26 -10.24
N SER A 43 -0.78 6.52 -9.50
CA SER A 43 -1.34 6.98 -8.23
C SER A 43 -0.30 7.18 -7.13
N SER A 44 0.78 6.39 -7.16
CA SER A 44 1.92 6.59 -6.25
C SER A 44 2.66 7.89 -6.55
N ARG A 45 2.90 8.19 -7.84
CA ARG A 45 3.51 9.47 -8.27
C ARG A 45 2.63 10.67 -7.96
N ASP A 46 1.32 10.54 -8.15
CA ASP A 46 0.36 11.59 -7.80
C ASP A 46 0.40 11.87 -6.28
N TYR A 47 0.42 10.81 -5.47
CA TYR A 47 0.51 10.94 -4.01
C TYR A 47 1.81 11.61 -3.56
N GLU A 48 2.96 11.26 -4.17
CA GLU A 48 4.23 11.97 -3.93
C GLU A 48 4.16 13.44 -4.33
N SER A 49 3.60 13.76 -5.50
CA SER A 49 3.46 15.15 -5.94
C SER A 49 2.55 15.97 -5.02
N ALA A 50 1.47 15.36 -4.50
CA ALA A 50 0.59 15.98 -3.53
C ALA A 50 1.29 16.23 -2.18
N LEU A 51 2.10 15.27 -1.70
CA LEU A 51 2.90 15.42 -0.48
C LEU A 51 3.91 16.55 -0.58
N VAL A 52 4.65 16.62 -1.70
CA VAL A 52 5.64 17.67 -1.92
C VAL A 52 4.96 19.04 -1.96
N GLY A 53 3.86 19.17 -2.71
CA GLY A 53 3.11 20.43 -2.80
C GLY A 53 2.55 20.88 -1.44
N LEU A 54 2.02 19.95 -0.63
CA LEU A 54 1.54 20.26 0.72
C LEU A 54 2.68 20.60 1.69
N GLY A 55 3.83 19.95 1.57
CA GLY A 55 5.02 20.25 2.35
C GLY A 55 5.59 21.64 2.02
N GLU A 56 5.63 22.01 0.74
CA GLU A 56 6.00 23.37 0.30
C GLU A 56 5.03 24.41 0.87
N LEU A 57 3.73 24.11 0.85
CA LEU A 57 2.69 24.98 1.42
C LEU A 57 2.91 25.23 2.92
N TYR A 58 3.07 24.16 3.71
CA TYR A 58 3.27 24.29 5.15
C TYR A 58 4.58 24.97 5.51
N ARG A 59 5.60 24.86 4.64
CA ARG A 59 6.86 25.58 4.80
C ARG A 59 6.63 27.08 4.64
N ASP A 60 5.86 27.49 3.62
CA ASP A 60 5.53 28.89 3.36
C ASP A 60 4.67 29.48 4.50
N GLU A 61 3.71 28.69 4.99
CA GLU A 61 2.85 29.00 6.14
C GLU A 61 3.57 28.97 7.50
N LYS A 62 4.88 28.65 7.54
CA LYS A 62 5.68 28.48 8.77
C LYS A 62 5.03 27.56 9.80
N LYS A 63 4.49 26.42 9.34
CA LYS A 63 3.88 25.37 10.18
C LYS A 63 4.79 24.15 10.32
N PRO A 64 5.91 24.22 11.07
CA PRO A 64 6.88 23.12 11.15
C PRO A 64 6.33 21.83 11.79
N ASN A 65 5.36 21.96 12.71
CA ASN A 65 4.71 20.80 13.34
C ASN A 65 3.87 20.00 12.33
N GLU A 66 3.10 20.68 11.48
CA GLU A 66 2.29 20.03 10.43
C GLU A 66 3.20 19.31 9.42
N ILE A 67 4.35 19.90 9.07
CA ILE A 67 5.35 19.25 8.19
C ILE A 67 5.86 17.95 8.82
N ALA A 68 6.19 17.98 10.12
CA ALA A 68 6.69 16.80 10.83
C ALA A 68 5.66 15.66 10.87
N GLU A 69 4.40 15.99 11.15
CA GLU A 69 3.28 15.04 11.16
C GLU A 69 3.00 14.50 9.74
N LEU A 70 3.08 15.36 8.71
CA LEU A 70 2.93 14.97 7.32
C LEU A 70 4.00 13.94 6.91
N ILE A 71 5.27 14.20 7.24
CA ILE A 71 6.39 13.30 6.92
C ILE A 71 6.24 11.96 7.65
N LYS A 72 5.87 11.97 8.93
CA LYS A 72 5.60 10.73 9.69
C LYS A 72 4.50 9.91 9.05
N THR A 73 3.36 10.55 8.78
CA THR A 73 2.18 9.89 8.22
C THR A 73 2.47 9.35 6.81
N SER A 74 3.18 10.12 5.98
CA SER A 74 3.64 9.67 4.66
C SER A 74 4.50 8.41 4.74
N ARG A 75 5.52 8.40 5.63
CA ARG A 75 6.39 7.22 5.82
C ARG A 75 5.62 6.00 6.31
N ASP A 76 4.66 6.19 7.22
CA ASP A 76 3.82 5.09 7.70
C ASP A 76 2.93 4.53 6.58
N SER A 77 2.25 5.39 5.81
CA SER A 77 1.44 5.00 4.66
C SER A 77 2.24 4.23 3.60
N PHE A 78 3.46 4.68 3.28
CA PHE A 78 4.36 3.98 2.36
C PHE A 78 4.87 2.64 2.92
N SER A 79 5.20 2.58 4.21
CA SER A 79 5.60 1.32 4.88
C SER A 79 4.44 0.31 4.93
N SER A 80 3.22 0.78 5.20
CA SER A 80 1.99 -0.01 5.22
C SER A 80 1.63 -0.53 3.82
N PHE A 81 1.93 0.22 2.76
CA PHE A 81 1.78 -0.25 1.38
C PHE A 81 2.72 -1.43 1.05
N ALA A 82 3.96 -1.42 1.56
CA ALA A 82 4.89 -2.54 1.43
C ALA A 82 4.41 -3.80 2.18
N LYS A 83 3.75 -3.65 3.34
CA LYS A 83 3.09 -4.76 4.05
C LYS A 83 1.86 -5.28 3.28
N ALA A 84 1.06 -4.40 2.69
CA ALA A 84 -0.16 -4.78 1.98
C ALA A 84 0.10 -5.57 0.68
N LYS A 85 1.17 -5.24 -0.07
CA LYS A 85 1.58 -6.05 -1.24
C LYS A 85 2.03 -7.47 -0.86
N THR A 86 2.52 -7.68 0.36
CA THR A 86 2.96 -9.00 0.83
C THR A 86 1.80 -9.85 1.37
N ALA A 87 0.72 -9.25 1.87
CA ALA A 87 -0.45 -10.01 2.32
C ALA A 87 -1.27 -10.63 1.17
N LYS A 88 -1.29 -9.99 -0.01
CA LYS A 88 -1.97 -10.56 -1.19
C LYS A 88 -1.13 -11.66 -1.88
N LEU A 89 0.20 -11.62 -1.76
CA LEU A 89 1.10 -12.68 -2.22
C LEU A 89 1.23 -13.84 -1.22
N GLY A 90 1.24 -13.57 0.08
CA GLY A 90 1.28 -14.59 1.14
C GLY A 90 0.05 -15.52 1.17
N LYS A 91 -1.07 -15.09 0.59
CA LYS A 91 -2.28 -15.94 0.45
C LYS A 91 -2.33 -16.74 -0.85
N LEU A 92 -1.51 -16.40 -1.85
CA LEU A 92 -1.37 -17.20 -3.08
C LEU A 92 -0.23 -18.23 -2.96
N VAL A 93 0.81 -17.93 -2.17
CA VAL A 93 1.96 -18.82 -1.94
C VAL A 93 1.90 -19.54 -0.57
N GLY A 94 0.71 -19.69 -0.01
CA GLY A 94 0.49 -20.35 1.29
C GLY A 94 -0.13 -21.75 1.22
N SER A 95 -0.37 -22.30 0.02
CA SER A 95 -1.10 -23.57 -0.14
C SER A 95 -0.28 -24.70 -0.77
N ASN A 96 1.06 -24.66 -0.70
CA ASN A 96 1.88 -25.74 -1.29
C ASN A 96 2.91 -26.38 -0.34
N THR A 97 2.65 -26.37 0.97
CA THR A 97 3.49 -27.15 1.90
C THR A 97 2.63 -27.73 3.01
N SER A 98 1.89 -28.79 2.69
CA SER A 98 1.61 -29.83 3.67
C SER A 98 2.54 -31.01 3.35
N LEU A 99 3.81 -30.85 3.69
CA LEU A 99 4.70 -31.97 3.89
C LEU A 99 4.34 -32.56 5.26
N ALA A 100 3.32 -33.41 5.26
CA ALA A 100 3.10 -34.33 6.34
C ALA A 100 4.21 -35.38 6.30
N SER A 101 5.12 -35.28 7.27
CA SER A 101 6.06 -36.33 7.67
C SER A 101 6.03 -36.39 9.21
N PRO A 102 6.40 -37.49 9.86
CA PRO A 102 6.21 -38.91 9.51
C PRO A 102 5.76 -39.70 10.76
N ASN A 103 4.61 -40.39 10.73
CA ASN A 103 4.36 -41.40 11.77
C ASN A 103 3.29 -42.41 11.35
N GLU A 104 3.67 -43.40 10.54
CA GLU A 104 2.93 -44.67 10.54
C GLU A 104 3.93 -45.82 10.60
N LEU A 105 3.88 -46.49 11.75
CA LEU A 105 4.53 -47.75 12.03
C LEU A 105 4.16 -48.77 10.94
N THR A 106 5.16 -49.56 10.56
CA THR A 106 5.02 -50.79 9.80
C THR A 106 3.85 -51.66 10.27
N PRO A 107 3.21 -52.40 9.37
CA PRO A 107 3.46 -53.84 9.44
C PRO A 107 3.91 -54.46 8.11
N TYR A 108 5.09 -55.07 8.16
CA TYR A 108 5.51 -56.11 7.22
C TYR A 108 4.52 -57.28 7.32
N SER A 109 3.69 -57.46 6.29
CA SER A 109 2.98 -58.73 6.07
C SER A 109 3.91 -59.71 5.35
N PRO A 110 4.23 -60.89 5.92
CA PRO A 110 4.96 -61.91 5.18
C PRO A 110 4.06 -62.58 4.13
N PRO A 111 4.61 -63.02 2.98
CA PRO A 111 3.89 -63.87 2.04
C PRO A 111 3.72 -65.28 2.62
N VAL A 112 2.47 -65.71 2.82
CA VAL A 112 2.16 -67.12 3.12
C VAL A 112 2.23 -67.93 1.82
N THR A 113 3.40 -68.51 1.54
CA THR A 113 3.54 -69.59 0.56
C THR A 113 3.59 -70.91 1.32
N GLY A 114 2.59 -71.75 1.11
CA GLY A 114 2.61 -73.15 1.53
C GLY A 114 1.55 -73.96 0.80
N PRO A 115 1.92 -74.95 -0.04
CA PRO A 115 1.00 -75.99 -0.46
C PRO A 115 0.96 -77.10 0.60
N VAL A 116 -0.25 -77.48 1.03
CA VAL A 116 -0.52 -78.77 1.67
C VAL A 116 -1.64 -79.47 0.89
N GLN A 117 -1.22 -80.44 0.05
CA GLN A 117 -1.87 -81.71 -0.33
C GLN A 117 -1.13 -82.26 -1.54
#